data_AF-A0A7L4YC95-F1
#
_entry.id   AF-A0A7L4YC95-F1
#
_cell.length_a   1.000
_cell.length_b   1.000
_cell.length_c   1.000
_cell.angle_alpha   90.00
_cell.angle_beta   90.00
_cell.angle_gamma   90.00
#
_symmetry.space_group_name_H-M   'P 1'
#
loop_
_entity.id
_entity.type
_entity.pdbx_description
1 polymer ?
#
loop_
_entity_poly.entity_id
_entity_poly.type
_entity_poly.pdbx_seq_one_letter_code
_entity_poly.pdbx_strand_id
1 'polypeptide(L)'
;MARHAKRPYVKHAARAAEMRDQPGTWIEVGIYRSRPVSMAREIRTAERLVSYQPPGAYETRIDLVDTGYALYARYTLQARTPSRS
;
A
#
# COMPACT_ATOMS: atom_id res chain seq x y z
N MET A 1 7.26 -32.08 -2.71
CA MET A 1 7.19 -31.01 -3.74
C MET A 1 6.10 -30.02 -3.34
N ALA A 2 6.44 -28.96 -2.58
CA ALA A 2 5.45 -27.96 -2.18
C ALA A 2 5.18 -27.01 -3.34
N ARG A 3 3.98 -27.08 -3.93
CA ARG A 3 3.52 -26.19 -5.00
C ARG A 3 3.54 -24.76 -4.46
N HIS A 4 4.51 -23.95 -4.89
CA HIS A 4 4.47 -22.51 -4.68
C HIS A 4 3.24 -22.00 -5.43
N ALA A 5 2.12 -21.84 -4.71
CA ALA A 5 0.95 -21.18 -5.27
C ALA A 5 1.43 -19.79 -5.72
N LYS A 6 1.43 -19.56 -7.05
CA LYS A 6 1.72 -18.25 -7.64
C LYS A 6 0.78 -17.27 -6.95
N ARG A 7 1.32 -16.48 -6.01
CA ARG A 7 0.59 -15.38 -5.39
C ARG A 7 0.05 -14.54 -6.53
N PRO A 8 -1.25 -14.22 -6.56
CA PRO A 8 -1.80 -13.37 -7.61
C PRO A 8 -0.94 -12.12 -7.63
N TYR A 9 -0.39 -11.81 -8.80
CA TYR A 9 0.39 -10.60 -9.01
C TYR A 9 -0.48 -9.44 -8.54
N VAL A 10 -0.15 -8.87 -7.38
CA VAL A 10 -0.88 -7.74 -6.83
C VAL A 10 -0.68 -6.63 -7.84
N LYS A 11 -1.74 -6.36 -8.61
CA LYS A 11 -1.76 -5.23 -9.54
C LYS A 11 -1.85 -3.98 -8.67
N HIS A 12 -0.70 -3.50 -8.20
CA HIS A 12 -0.58 -2.30 -7.38
C HIS A 12 -1.32 -1.11 -8.01
N ALA A 13 -1.37 -1.05 -9.36
CA ALA A 13 -2.19 -0.11 -10.10
C ALA A 13 -3.70 -0.22 -9.79
N ALA A 14 -4.25 -1.44 -9.75
CA ALA A 14 -5.66 -1.66 -9.45
C ALA A 14 -5.99 -1.32 -7.99
N ARG A 15 -5.12 -1.68 -7.03
CA ARG A 15 -5.32 -1.30 -5.62
C ARG A 15 -5.20 0.21 -5.42
N ALA A 16 -4.26 0.87 -6.09
CA ALA A 16 -4.14 2.32 -6.04
C ALA A 16 -5.36 3.01 -6.67
N ALA A 17 -5.93 2.47 -7.76
CA ALA A 17 -7.17 2.98 -8.34
C ALA A 17 -8.34 2.83 -7.36
N GLU A 18 -8.52 1.65 -6.77
CA GLU A 18 -9.56 1.37 -5.78
C GLU A 18 -9.48 2.32 -4.56
N MET A 19 -8.26 2.59 -4.08
CA MET A 19 -8.04 3.54 -2.98
C MET A 19 -8.38 4.98 -3.38
N ARG A 20 -8.11 5.38 -4.63
CA ARG A 20 -8.47 6.71 -5.13
C ARG A 20 -9.97 6.86 -5.35
N ASP A 21 -10.66 5.79 -5.73
CA ASP A 21 -12.12 5.76 -5.86
C ASP A 21 -12.79 5.82 -4.48
N GLN A 22 -12.09 5.42 -3.41
CA GLN A 22 -12.56 5.44 -2.03
C GLN A 22 -11.56 6.13 -1.08
N PRO A 23 -11.35 7.45 -1.20
CA PRO A 23 -10.37 8.16 -0.38
C PRO A 23 -10.67 8.02 1.12
N GLY A 24 -9.63 7.88 1.93
CA GLY A 24 -9.73 7.71 3.38
C GLY A 24 -9.99 6.28 3.85
N THR A 25 -10.44 5.38 2.96
CA THR A 25 -10.72 3.98 3.28
C THR A 25 -9.44 3.15 3.33
N TRP A 26 -9.28 2.37 4.41
CA TRP A 26 -8.18 1.42 4.55
C TRP A 26 -8.46 0.16 3.74
N ILE A 27 -7.63 -0.11 2.74
CA ILE A 27 -7.73 -1.27 1.86
C ILE A 27 -6.54 -2.20 2.10
N GLU A 28 -6.81 -3.50 2.22
CA GLU A 28 -5.75 -4.51 2.35
C GLU A 28 -4.96 -4.63 1.05
N VAL A 29 -3.66 -4.37 1.14
CA VAL A 29 -2.71 -4.55 0.04
C VAL A 29 -2.26 -6.01 -0.04
N GLY A 30 -2.07 -6.64 1.13
CA GLY A 30 -1.86 -8.07 1.24
C GLY A 30 -1.29 -8.50 2.58
N ILE A 31 -1.16 -9.82 2.74
CA ILE A 31 -0.66 -10.49 3.95
C ILE A 31 0.76 -11.04 3.72
N TYR A 32 1.65 -10.71 4.63
CA TYR A 32 3.08 -11.06 4.58
C TYR A 32 3.47 -11.94 5.76
N ARG A 33 4.40 -12.88 5.55
CA ARG A 33 4.92 -13.73 6.63
C ARG A 33 5.81 -12.97 7.62
N SER A 34 6.37 -11.85 7.18
CA SER A 34 7.19 -10.94 7.98
C SER A 34 6.68 -9.50 7.83
N ARG A 35 7.07 -8.63 8.76
CA ARG A 35 6.59 -7.25 8.81
C ARG A 35 6.99 -6.48 7.54
N PRO A 36 6.05 -6.03 6.68
CA PRO A 36 6.35 -5.52 5.34
C PRO A 36 6.74 -4.03 5.34
N VAL A 37 7.78 -3.66 6.10
CA VAL A 37 8.20 -2.27 6.28
C VAL A 37 8.69 -1.63 4.98
N SER A 38 9.41 -2.38 4.14
CA SER A 38 9.90 -1.90 2.84
C SER A 38 8.75 -1.57 1.89
N MET A 39 7.76 -2.46 1.77
CA MET A 39 6.58 -2.22 0.94
C MET A 39 5.75 -1.03 1.46
N ALA A 40 5.57 -0.92 2.77
CA ALA A 40 4.92 0.25 3.38
C ALA A 40 5.67 1.56 3.07
N ARG A 41 7.01 1.54 3.03
CA ARG A 41 7.81 2.69 2.59
C ARG A 41 7.57 3.00 1.11
N GLU A 42 7.64 2.00 0.23
CA GLU A 42 7.45 2.19 -1.22
C GLU A 42 6.07 2.73 -1.58
N ILE A 43 5.01 2.33 -0.88
CA ILE A 43 3.66 2.90 -1.05
C ILE A 43 3.61 4.37 -0.65
N ARG A 44 4.23 4.74 0.49
CA ARG A 44 4.21 6.12 0.97
C ARG A 44 5.08 7.06 0.14
N THR A 45 6.24 6.60 -0.32
CA THR A 45 7.19 7.44 -1.07
C THR A 45 6.98 7.39 -2.58
N ALA A 46 6.30 6.35 -3.08
CA ALA A 46 6.09 6.11 -4.50
C ALA A 46 7.39 6.08 -5.34
N GLU A 47 8.56 5.83 -4.71
CA GLU A 47 9.89 5.85 -5.35
C GLU A 47 9.99 4.83 -6.50
N ARG A 48 9.42 3.64 -6.30
CA ARG A 48 9.46 2.53 -7.28
C ARG A 48 8.08 2.14 -7.80
N LEU A 49 7.02 2.53 -7.09
CA LEU A 49 5.65 2.19 -7.43
C LEU A 49 4.92 3.43 -7.93
N VAL A 50 5.06 3.71 -9.23
CA VAL A 50 4.46 4.88 -9.91
C VAL A 50 2.95 4.97 -9.67
N SER A 51 2.28 3.83 -9.50
CA SER A 51 0.84 3.78 -9.19
C SER A 51 0.45 4.48 -7.88
N TYR A 52 1.39 4.68 -6.94
CA TYR A 52 1.13 5.37 -5.66
C TYR A 52 1.59 6.84 -5.67
N GLN A 53 1.90 7.41 -6.84
CA GLN A 53 2.18 8.83 -6.95
C GLN A 53 0.90 9.67 -6.66
N PRO A 54 1.05 10.92 -6.16
CA PRO A 54 2.32 11.55 -5.75
C PRO A 54 2.83 11.04 -4.37
N PRO A 55 4.11 11.26 -4.02
CA PRO A 55 4.64 10.85 -2.72
C PRO A 55 3.87 11.51 -1.57
N GLY A 56 3.58 10.75 -0.53
CA GLY A 56 2.81 11.22 0.62
C GLY A 56 1.30 11.24 0.43
N ALA A 57 0.78 10.87 -0.76
CA ALA A 57 -0.66 10.77 -1.00
C ALA A 57 -1.29 9.48 -0.42
N TYR A 58 -0.48 8.61 0.17
CA TYR A 58 -0.94 7.38 0.80
C TYR A 58 -0.40 7.26 2.21
N GLU A 59 -1.26 6.77 3.09
CA GLU A 59 -0.87 6.27 4.40
C GLU A 59 -0.85 4.75 4.40
N THR A 60 -0.02 4.19 5.28
CA THR A 60 0.10 2.74 5.44
C THR A 60 0.06 2.38 6.91
N ARG A 61 -0.62 1.29 7.25
CA ARG A 61 -0.54 0.65 8.58
C ARG A 61 -0.26 -0.83 8.43
N ILE A 62 0.39 -1.40 9.43
CA ILE A 62 0.74 -2.81 9.47
C ILE A 62 0.15 -3.38 10.76
N ASP A 63 -0.77 -4.32 10.60
CA ASP A 63 -1.41 -4.99 11.73
C ASP A 63 -0.96 -6.45 11.78
N LEU A 64 -0.75 -6.97 12.99
CA LEU A 64 -0.50 -8.40 13.20
C LEU A 64 -1.84 -9.14 13.11
N VAL A 65 -1.89 -10.18 12.27
CA VAL A 65 -3.05 -11.05 12.06
C VAL A 65 -2.61 -12.51 12.22
N ASP A 66 -3.55 -13.44 12.39
CA ASP A 66 -3.25 -14.85 12.66
C ASP A 66 -2.31 -15.50 11.63
N THR A 67 -2.37 -15.03 10.39
CA THR A 67 -1.59 -15.57 9.26
C THR A 67 -0.29 -14.80 8.97
N GLY A 68 0.03 -13.76 9.75
CA GLY A 68 1.23 -12.92 9.59
C GLY A 68 0.97 -11.43 9.79
N TYR A 69 1.41 -10.59 8.87
CA TYR A 69 1.26 -9.14 8.92
C TYR A 69 0.42 -8.65 7.75
N ALA A 70 -0.73 -8.05 8.04
CA ALA A 70 -1.58 -7.41 7.04
C ALA A 70 -1.08 -5.98 6.80
N LEU A 71 -0.77 -5.66 5.55
CA LEU A 71 -0.46 -4.31 5.12
C LEU A 71 -1.73 -3.66 4.58
N TYR A 72 -2.17 -2.59 5.22
CA TYR A 72 -3.25 -1.76 4.71
C TYR A 72 -2.68 -0.44 4.21
N ALA A 73 -3.30 0.09 3.16
CA ALA A 73 -3.04 1.43 2.68
C ALA A 73 -4.34 2.17 2.41
N ARG A 74 -4.30 3.50 2.52
CA ARG A 74 -5.40 4.38 2.14
C ARG A 74 -4.87 5.55 1.34
N TYR A 75 -5.62 6.01 0.37
CA TYR A 75 -5.35 7.27 -0.30
C TYR A 75 -5.82 8.42 0.59
N THR A 76 -4.93 9.36 0.87
CA THR A 76 -5.25 10.60 1.58
C THR A 76 -5.37 11.72 0.56
N LEU A 77 -6.52 12.41 0.54
CA LEU A 77 -6.72 13.60 -0.31
C LEU A 77 -5.71 14.72 -0.01
N GLN A 78 -5.00 14.62 1.12
CA GLN A 78 -3.83 15.41 1.44
C GLN A 78 -2.58 14.90 0.69
N ALA A 79 -2.61 14.95 -0.65
CA ALA A 79 -1.35 15.17 -1.35
C ALA A 79 -0.85 16.52 -0.83
N ARG A 80 0.14 16.51 0.07
CA ARG A 80 0.69 17.73 0.66
C ARG A 80 1.05 18.66 -0.49
N THR A 81 0.24 19.69 -0.73
CA THR A 81 0.71 20.89 -1.39
C THR A 81 1.96 21.28 -0.60
N PRO A 82 3.15 21.36 -1.20
CA PRO A 82 4.30 21.88 -0.46
C PRO A 82 3.89 23.28 -0.02
N SER A 83 3.67 23.44 1.29
CA SER A 83 3.51 24.75 1.91
C SER A 83 4.81 25.49 1.63
N ARG A 84 4.83 26.32 0.60
CA ARG A 84 5.86 27.35 0.42
C ARG A 84 5.64 28.34 1.55
N SER A 85 6.50 28.25 2.57
CA SER A 85 6.82 29.37 3.45
C SER A 85 7.81 30.28 2.74
#